data_AF-A0A918D5C1-F1
#
_entry.id   AF-A0A918D5C1-F1
#
_cell.length_a   1.000
_cell.length_b   1.000
_cell.length_c   1.000
_cell.angle_alpha   90.00
_cell.angle_beta   90.00
_cell.angle_gamma   90.00
#
_symmetry.space_group_name_H-M   'P 1'
#
loop_
_entity.id
_entity.type
_entity.pdbx_description
1 polymer ?
#
loop_
_entity_poly.entity_id
_entity_poly.type
_entity_poly.pdbx_seq_one_letter_code
_entity_poly.pdbx_strand_id
1 'polypeptide(L)'
;MRRPWTMKELQFLKENHNLMSNKELAKALDRTVGSVANQKVKNGLTKRNIYEVVKGYEVLATGTVEECAEQTGLSVSTIRFYTTPAHRRRSVDLDKAILVHRVDDT
;
A
#
# COMPACT_ATOMS: atom_id res chain seq x y z
N MET A 1 -18.20 19.87 -18.85
CA MET A 1 -16.72 19.97 -18.75
C MET A 1 -16.32 19.57 -17.33
N ARG A 2 -15.24 18.80 -17.11
CA ARG A 2 -14.79 18.46 -15.74
C ARG A 2 -14.11 19.68 -15.10
N ARG A 3 -14.49 20.05 -13.87
CA ARG A 3 -13.82 21.14 -13.10
C ARG A 3 -12.35 20.76 -12.86
N PRO A 4 -11.37 21.52 -13.38
CA PRO A 4 -9.95 21.25 -13.18
C PRO A 4 -9.56 21.41 -11.70
N TRP A 5 -8.51 20.72 -11.27
CA TRP A 5 -7.95 20.88 -9.93
C TRP A 5 -7.03 22.10 -9.89
N THR A 6 -7.26 22.97 -8.91
CA THR A 6 -6.41 24.13 -8.66
C THR A 6 -5.22 23.77 -7.77
N MET A 7 -4.16 24.57 -7.81
CA MET A 7 -2.99 24.37 -6.95
C MET A 7 -3.34 24.40 -5.46
N LYS A 8 -4.29 25.24 -5.04
CA LYS A 8 -4.75 25.31 -3.64
C LYS A 8 -5.44 24.01 -3.21
N GLU A 9 -6.28 23.44 -4.07
CA GLU A 9 -6.94 22.15 -3.78
C GLU A 9 -5.92 21.00 -3.73
N LEU A 10 -4.91 21.01 -4.61
CA LEU A 10 -3.84 20.00 -4.60
C LEU A 10 -3.00 20.10 -3.33
N GLN A 11 -2.66 21.32 -2.91
CA GLN A 11 -1.90 21.57 -1.69
C GLN A 11 -2.68 21.10 -0.46
N PHE A 12 -3.95 21.50 -0.35
CA PHE A 12 -4.83 21.03 0.73
C PHE A 12 -4.93 19.51 0.77
N LEU A 13 -5.07 18.87 -0.40
CA LEU A 13 -5.12 17.40 -0.49
C LEU A 13 -3.81 16.79 0.02
N LYS A 14 -2.64 17.31 -0.39
CA LYS A 14 -1.33 16.81 0.04
C LYS A 14 -1.12 16.94 1.54
N GLU A 15 -1.56 18.04 2.15
CA GLU A 15 -1.40 18.27 3.60
C GLU A 15 -2.34 17.39 4.43
N ASN A 16 -3.55 17.10 3.93
CA ASN A 16 -4.60 16.48 4.73
C ASN A 16 -4.91 15.02 4.38
N HIS A 17 -4.34 14.44 3.31
CA HIS A 17 -4.71 13.10 2.83
C HIS A 17 -4.52 11.95 3.84
N ASN A 18 -3.63 12.13 4.82
CA ASN A 18 -3.37 11.17 5.91
C ASN A 18 -4.17 11.47 7.19
N LEU A 19 -4.71 12.69 7.32
CA LEU A 19 -5.43 13.15 8.50
C LEU A 19 -6.95 13.05 8.34
N MET A 20 -7.43 13.18 7.10
CA MET A 20 -8.85 13.23 6.77
C MET A 20 -9.26 12.05 5.88
N SER A 21 -10.45 11.55 6.11
CA SER A 21 -11.11 10.58 5.23
C SER A 21 -11.43 11.21 3.88
N ASN A 22 -11.61 10.39 2.84
CA ASN A 22 -12.01 10.87 1.52
C ASN A 22 -13.36 11.63 1.56
N LYS A 23 -14.25 11.32 2.53
CA LYS A 23 -15.53 12.00 2.72
C LYS A 23 -15.35 13.41 3.27
N GLU A 24 -14.45 13.59 4.24
CA GLU A 24 -14.15 14.91 4.82
C GLU A 24 -13.40 15.78 3.83
N LEU A 25 -12.41 15.22 3.12
CA LEU A 25 -11.69 15.91 2.04
C LEU A 25 -12.66 16.38 0.94
N ALA A 26 -13.60 15.51 0.53
CA ALA A 26 -14.62 15.82 -0.45
C ALA A 26 -15.50 17.00 -0.02
N LYS A 27 -15.93 17.01 1.25
CA LYS A 27 -16.71 18.12 1.84
C LYS A 27 -15.91 19.42 1.88
N ALA A 28 -14.64 19.37 2.29
CA ALA A 28 -13.78 20.55 2.42
C ALA A 28 -13.42 21.18 1.05
N LEU A 29 -13.29 20.35 0.00
CA LEU A 29 -12.90 20.79 -1.35
C LEU A 29 -14.09 21.07 -2.27
N ASP A 30 -15.33 20.83 -1.80
CA ASP A 30 -16.54 20.85 -2.63
C ASP A 30 -16.40 19.97 -3.88
N ARG A 31 -16.04 18.69 -3.66
CA ARG A 31 -15.85 17.68 -4.71
C ARG A 31 -16.49 16.36 -4.31
N THR A 32 -16.63 15.45 -5.27
CA THR A 32 -17.09 14.09 -4.98
C THR A 32 -15.98 13.25 -4.35
N VAL A 33 -16.36 12.29 -3.50
CA VAL A 33 -15.45 11.31 -2.89
C VAL A 33 -14.62 10.57 -3.95
N GLY A 34 -15.26 10.18 -5.05
CA GLY A 34 -14.57 9.53 -6.18
C GLY A 34 -13.54 10.43 -6.86
N SER A 35 -13.85 11.73 -7.02
CA SER A 35 -12.87 12.70 -7.56
C SER A 35 -11.66 12.84 -6.65
N VAL A 36 -11.87 12.88 -5.32
CA VAL A 36 -10.78 12.95 -4.33
C VAL A 36 -9.94 11.67 -4.37
N ALA A 37 -10.57 10.50 -4.37
CA ALA A 37 -9.88 9.21 -4.42
C ALA A 37 -8.98 9.10 -5.67
N ASN A 38 -9.53 9.42 -6.85
CA ASN A 38 -8.76 9.43 -8.09
C ASN A 38 -7.62 10.44 -8.06
N GLN A 39 -7.83 11.61 -7.46
CA GLN A 39 -6.78 12.61 -7.34
C GLN A 39 -5.68 12.16 -6.39
N LYS A 40 -6.00 11.48 -5.27
CA LYS A 40 -4.98 10.90 -4.38
C LYS A 40 -4.12 9.90 -5.13
N VAL A 41 -4.72 8.99 -5.90
CA VAL A 41 -3.99 8.01 -6.73
C VAL A 41 -3.08 8.73 -7.72
N LYS A 42 -3.59 9.72 -8.46
CA LYS A 42 -2.81 10.48 -9.46
C LYS A 42 -1.59 11.20 -8.87
N ASN A 43 -1.67 11.59 -7.60
CA ASN A 43 -0.60 12.32 -6.90
C ASN A 43 0.21 11.43 -5.93
N GLY A 44 0.04 10.11 -5.97
CA GLY A 44 0.77 9.20 -5.08
C GLY A 44 0.44 9.35 -3.59
N LEU A 45 -0.72 9.91 -3.25
CA LEU A 45 -1.18 10.19 -1.88
C LEU A 45 -1.98 9.03 -1.28
N THR A 46 -1.79 7.81 -1.78
CA THR A 46 -2.39 6.59 -1.24
C THR A 46 -1.42 5.92 -0.28
N LYS A 47 -1.94 5.31 0.80
CA LYS A 47 -1.12 4.50 1.71
C LYS A 47 -0.38 3.44 0.89
N ARG A 48 0.95 3.39 1.02
CA ARG A 48 1.75 2.33 0.43
C ARG A 48 1.62 1.10 1.30
N ASN A 49 1.40 -0.05 0.67
CA ASN A 49 1.38 -1.31 1.39
C ASN A 49 2.81 -1.82 1.50
N ILE A 50 3.38 -1.73 2.71
CA ILE A 50 4.74 -2.21 2.98
C ILE A 50 4.68 -3.64 3.53
N TYR A 51 5.62 -4.47 3.10
CA TYR A 51 5.74 -5.86 3.45
C TYR A 51 7.16 -6.18 3.90
N GLU A 52 7.27 -7.19 4.74
CA GLU A 52 8.51 -7.87 5.09
C GLU A 52 8.47 -9.30 4.56
N VAL A 53 9.53 -9.70 3.86
CA VAL A 53 9.77 -11.08 3.42
C VAL A 53 10.75 -11.72 4.38
N VAL A 54 10.35 -12.79 5.05
CA VAL A 54 11.10 -13.43 6.13
C VAL A 54 11.34 -14.91 5.82
N LYS A 55 12.52 -15.43 6.17
CA LYS A 55 12.81 -16.86 6.19
C LYS A 55 13.46 -17.22 7.52
N GLY A 56 12.79 -18.06 8.32
CA GLY A 56 13.19 -18.27 9.72
C GLY A 56 13.19 -16.95 10.50
N TYR A 57 14.37 -16.50 10.93
CA TYR A 57 14.59 -15.23 11.66
C TYR A 57 15.20 -14.12 10.80
N GLU A 58 15.43 -14.37 9.52
CA GLU A 58 16.10 -13.43 8.62
C GLU A 58 15.08 -12.65 7.79
N VAL A 59 15.18 -11.31 7.80
CA VAL A 59 14.44 -10.43 6.89
C VAL A 59 15.21 -10.34 5.57
N LEU A 60 14.63 -10.89 4.52
CA LEU A 60 15.23 -10.93 3.18
C LEU A 60 14.93 -9.66 2.37
N ALA A 61 13.78 -9.02 2.62
CA ALA A 61 13.39 -7.78 1.95
C ALA A 61 12.33 -7.01 2.74
N THR A 62 12.34 -5.69 2.56
CA THR A 62 11.30 -4.79 3.07
C THR A 62 10.92 -3.78 1.98
N GLY A 63 9.63 -3.57 1.76
CA GLY A 63 9.14 -2.62 0.76
C GLY A 63 7.74 -2.95 0.24
N THR A 64 7.37 -2.34 -0.88
CA THR A 64 6.19 -2.74 -1.66
C THR A 64 6.36 -4.18 -2.19
N VAL A 65 5.28 -4.79 -2.70
CA VAL A 65 5.37 -6.13 -3.30
C VAL A 65 6.38 -6.15 -4.44
N GLU A 66 6.41 -5.08 -5.23
CA GLU A 66 7.31 -4.89 -6.36
C GLU A 66 8.77 -4.76 -5.89
N GLU A 67 9.04 -3.94 -4.88
CA GLU A 67 10.38 -3.79 -4.29
C GLU A 67 10.86 -5.10 -3.64
N CYS A 68 9.98 -5.84 -2.96
CA CYS A 68 10.31 -7.14 -2.38
C CYS A 68 10.62 -8.19 -3.45
N ALA A 69 9.88 -8.19 -4.56
CA ALA A 69 10.14 -9.08 -5.69
C ALA A 69 11.53 -8.82 -6.29
N GLU A 70 11.90 -7.56 -6.46
CA GLU A 70 13.23 -7.16 -6.95
C GLU A 70 14.35 -7.61 -6.00
N GLN A 71 14.22 -7.29 -4.70
CA GLN A 71 15.23 -7.61 -3.69
C GLN A 71 15.46 -9.12 -3.52
N THR A 72 14.39 -9.93 -3.60
CA THR A 72 14.44 -11.37 -3.37
C THR A 72 14.65 -12.20 -4.64
N GLY A 73 14.53 -11.58 -5.82
CA GLY A 73 14.51 -12.28 -7.12
C GLY A 73 13.25 -13.13 -7.36
N LEU A 74 12.21 -12.99 -6.53
CA LEU A 74 10.94 -13.70 -6.69
C LEU A 74 9.97 -12.92 -7.59
N SER A 75 8.97 -13.61 -8.14
CA SER A 75 7.91 -12.94 -8.88
C SER A 75 6.97 -12.16 -7.94
N VAL A 76 6.42 -11.04 -8.42
CA VAL A 76 5.36 -10.27 -7.73
C VAL A 76 4.19 -11.19 -7.34
N SER A 77 3.80 -12.12 -8.23
CA SER A 77 2.72 -13.09 -7.98
C SER A 77 3.06 -14.04 -6.82
N THR A 78 4.32 -14.46 -6.72
CA THR A 78 4.81 -15.31 -5.61
C THR A 78 4.75 -14.55 -4.29
N ILE A 79 5.26 -13.31 -4.25
CA ILE A 79 5.18 -12.47 -3.05
C ILE A 79 3.71 -12.29 -2.61
N ARG A 80 2.80 -11.99 -3.55
CA ARG A 80 1.35 -11.91 -3.26
C ARG A 80 0.79 -13.22 -2.72
N PHE A 81 1.12 -14.35 -3.32
CA PHE A 81 0.69 -15.65 -2.86
C PHE A 81 1.14 -15.92 -1.40
N TYR A 82 2.37 -15.54 -1.05
CA TYR A 82 2.90 -15.70 0.30
C TYR A 82 2.21 -14.81 1.34
N THR A 83 1.58 -13.69 0.94
CA THR A 83 0.74 -12.89 1.85
C THR A 83 -0.56 -13.61 2.25
N THR A 84 -1.01 -14.61 1.49
CA THR A 84 -2.33 -15.22 1.69
C THR A 84 -2.41 -16.07 2.97
N PRO A 85 -3.59 -16.11 3.64
CA PRO A 85 -3.80 -16.99 4.80
C PRO A 85 -3.64 -18.48 4.49
N ALA A 86 -3.85 -18.89 3.23
CA ALA A 86 -3.68 -20.28 2.81
C ALA A 86 -2.20 -20.69 2.81
N HIS A 87 -1.30 -19.82 2.35
CA HIS A 87 0.14 -20.08 2.39
C HIS A 87 0.64 -20.17 3.84
N ARG A 88 0.28 -19.17 4.65
CA ARG A 88 0.68 -19.07 6.07
C ARG A 88 0.25 -20.30 6.90
N ARG A 89 -0.86 -20.96 6.55
CA ARG A 89 -1.32 -22.17 7.23
C ARG A 89 -0.54 -23.44 6.84
N ARG A 90 0.07 -23.47 5.65
CA ARG A 90 0.80 -24.64 5.13
C ARG A 90 2.29 -24.63 5.46
N SER A 91 2.83 -23.52 5.94
CA SER A 91 4.21 -23.43 6.42
C SER A 91 4.33 -24.11 7.78
N VAL A 92 4.55 -25.43 7.76
CA VAL A 92 4.71 -26.28 8.96
C VAL A 92 6.14 -26.19 9.53
N ASP A 93 7.13 -25.94 8.67
CA ASP A 93 8.54 -25.73 9.02
C ASP A 93 8.89 -24.25 8.79
N LEU A 94 8.88 -23.47 9.87
CA LEU A 94 9.10 -22.02 9.84
C LEU A 94 10.54 -21.64 9.46
N ASP A 95 11.50 -22.54 9.68
CA ASP A 95 12.91 -22.31 9.33
C ASP A 95 13.14 -22.42 7.82
N LYS A 96 12.28 -23.16 7.10
CA LYS A 96 12.37 -23.32 5.64
C LYS A 96 11.38 -22.48 4.86
N ALA A 97 10.24 -22.14 5.43
CA ALA A 97 9.19 -21.40 4.74
C ALA A 97 9.55 -19.91 4.58
N ILE A 98 9.28 -19.36 3.39
CA ILE A 98 9.27 -17.92 3.19
C ILE A 98 7.89 -17.40 3.62
N LEU A 99 7.89 -16.44 4.53
CA LEU A 99 6.69 -15.76 5.00
C LEU A 99 6.70 -14.31 4.54
N VAL A 100 5.50 -13.78 4.23
CA VAL A 100 5.34 -12.37 3.90
C VAL A 100 4.30 -11.76 4.83
N HIS A 101 4.70 -10.68 5.49
CA HIS A 101 3.88 -9.96 6.47
C HIS A 101 3.69 -8.53 6.02
N ARG A 102 2.48 -8.00 6.16
CA ARG A 102 2.22 -6.59 5.90
C ARG A 102 2.59 -5.80 7.15
N VAL A 103 3.44 -4.79 7.00
CA VAL A 103 3.99 -3.97 8.10
C VAL A 103 2.97 -2.95 8.61
N ASP A 104 1.96 -2.62 7.80
CA ASP A 104 0.94 -1.60 8.09
C ASP A 104 -0.05 -1.93 9.23
N ASP A 105 0.13 -3.05 9.93
CA ASP A 105 -0.74 -3.52 11.02
C ASP A 105 -0.24 -3.10 12.42
N THR A 106 0.71 -2.16 12.52
CA THR A 106 1.09 -1.48 13.78
C THR A 106 0.41 -0.13 13.95
#